data_AF-A0A8J4VNN3-F1
#
_entry.id   AF-A0A8J4VNN3-F1
#
_cell.length_a   1.000
_cell.length_b   1.000
_cell.length_c   1.000
_cell.angle_alpha   90.00
_cell.angle_beta   90.00
_cell.angle_gamma   90.00
#
_symmetry.space_group_name_H-M   'P 1'
#
loop_
_entity.id
_entity.type
_entity.pdbx_description
1 polymer ?
#
loop_
_entity_poly.entity_id
_entity_poly.type
_entity_poly.pdbx_seq_one_letter_code
_entity_poly.pdbx_strand_id
1 'polypeptide(L)'
;MAARDNPLRKSADSIQALADTVNSENPHIKVSDVVQFCRLNYTFLFYLGIAIKFTDLELQTKVDNLVEITMKYDTIQTLVETEIKNGFAKDNSSHCRNLVRLKRIINLVREVMERILEHGWRKSLVEIFVVAYEQVFAPYHGWNSSDGFILSIGLSVKDVIAALERLPSNDLILQLLNEDEESAKEPIQKYITAAKAVLQYVDNLFLSSETGAELLRLI
;
A
#
# COMPACT_ATOMS: atom_id res chain seq x y z
N MET A 1 0.22 -23.79 23.20
CA MET A 1 -0.22 -23.38 21.85
C MET A 1 0.62 -22.19 21.45
N ALA A 2 1.37 -22.26 20.34
CA ALA A 2 1.99 -21.05 19.80
C ALA A 2 0.88 -20.04 19.51
N ALA A 3 1.07 -18.77 19.87
CA ALA A 3 0.11 -17.73 19.51
C ALA A 3 -0.09 -17.78 17.99
N ARG A 4 -1.35 -17.94 17.56
CA ARG A 4 -1.69 -17.92 16.14
C ARG A 4 -1.22 -16.58 15.58
N ASP A 5 -0.54 -16.63 14.45
CA ASP A 5 -0.05 -15.42 13.78
C ASP A 5 -1.21 -14.45 13.53
N ASN A 6 -0.99 -13.14 13.75
CA ASN A 6 -1.98 -12.09 13.53
C ASN A 6 -1.45 -11.11 12.46
N PRO A 7 -1.83 -11.31 11.19
CA PRO A 7 -1.37 -10.50 10.07
C PRO A 7 -1.76 -9.02 10.17
N LEU A 8 -2.94 -8.71 10.74
CA LEU A 8 -3.40 -7.33 10.87
C LEU A 8 -2.54 -6.56 11.87
N ARG A 9 -2.27 -7.14 13.05
CA ARG A 9 -1.39 -6.53 14.05
C ARG A 9 0.04 -6.39 13.53
N LYS A 10 0.58 -7.42 12.86
CA LYS A 10 1.89 -7.33 12.20
C LYS A 10 1.97 -6.21 11.17
N SER A 11 0.92 -6.05 10.37
CA SER A 11 0.79 -4.95 9.40
C SER A 11 0.83 -3.60 10.12
N ALA A 12 -0.01 -3.41 11.15
CA ALA A 12 -0.08 -2.20 11.95
C ALA A 12 1.25 -1.88 12.66
N ASP A 13 1.91 -2.88 13.26
CA ASP A 13 3.22 -2.74 13.91
C ASP A 13 4.32 -2.36 12.91
N SER A 14 4.32 -2.97 11.72
CA SER A 14 5.34 -2.70 10.71
C SER A 14 5.26 -1.28 10.14
N ILE A 15 4.05 -0.75 9.90
CA ILE A 15 3.91 0.65 9.46
C ILE A 15 4.15 1.63 10.61
N GLN A 16 3.81 1.24 11.84
CA GLN A 16 4.11 2.03 13.03
C GLN A 16 5.62 2.21 13.19
N ALA A 17 6.44 1.18 12.97
CA ALA A 17 7.90 1.31 13.04
C ALA A 17 8.46 2.33 12.02
N LEU A 18 7.87 2.40 10.82
CA LEU A 18 8.20 3.45 9.85
C LEU A 18 7.74 4.83 10.34
N ALA A 19 6.54 4.94 10.90
CA ALA A 19 6.01 6.19 11.44
C ALA A 19 6.83 6.71 12.64
N ASP A 20 7.29 5.83 13.52
CA ASP A 20 8.16 6.17 14.65
C ASP A 20 9.49 6.76 14.16
N THR A 21 10.03 6.22 13.06
CA THR A 21 11.23 6.76 12.40
C THR A 21 10.96 8.16 11.85
N VAL A 22 9.81 8.37 11.19
CA VAL A 22 9.39 9.68 10.66
C VAL A 22 9.18 10.72 11.75
N ASN A 23 8.73 10.30 12.94
CA ASN A 23 8.46 11.19 14.06
C ASN A 23 9.70 11.44 14.95
N SER A 24 10.86 10.87 14.59
CA SER A 24 12.12 11.10 15.31
C SER A 24 12.72 12.48 14.99
N GLU A 25 13.69 12.93 15.79
CA GLU A 25 14.35 14.23 15.59
C GLU A 25 15.07 14.38 14.23
N ASN A 26 15.48 13.25 13.63
CA ASN A 26 16.21 13.24 12.36
C ASN A 26 15.68 12.14 11.42
N PRO A 27 14.50 12.34 10.80
CA PRO A 27 13.74 11.26 10.18
C PRO A 27 14.39 10.75 8.89
N HIS A 28 14.96 9.56 8.97
CA HIS A 28 15.58 8.86 7.83
C HIS A 28 15.04 7.43 7.74
N ILE A 29 14.04 7.21 6.89
CA ILE A 29 13.57 5.86 6.59
C ILE A 29 14.63 5.14 5.74
N LYS A 30 15.16 4.03 6.26
CA LYS A 30 16.07 3.18 5.49
C LYS A 30 15.31 2.41 4.43
N VAL A 31 15.94 2.18 3.28
CA VAL A 31 15.35 1.34 2.23
C VAL A 31 15.10 -0.08 2.77
N SER A 32 15.98 -0.60 3.63
CA SER A 32 15.81 -1.91 4.27
C SER A 32 14.53 -2.03 5.08
N ASP A 33 14.12 -0.96 5.75
CA ASP A 33 12.94 -0.95 6.60
C ASP A 33 11.66 -0.97 5.75
N VAL A 34 11.69 -0.30 4.59
CA VAL A 34 10.62 -0.38 3.58
C VAL A 34 10.53 -1.79 2.99
N VAL A 35 11.66 -2.44 2.69
CA VAL A 35 11.66 -3.84 2.22
C VAL A 35 11.04 -4.76 3.26
N GLN A 36 11.42 -4.59 4.53
CA GLN A 36 10.90 -5.39 5.63
C GLN A 36 9.39 -5.14 5.84
N PHE A 37 8.94 -3.89 5.75
CA PHE A 37 7.52 -3.55 5.73
C PHE A 37 6.79 -4.33 4.63
N CYS A 38 7.25 -4.27 3.38
CA CYS A 38 6.61 -4.97 2.27
C CYS A 38 6.52 -6.49 2.50
N ARG A 39 7.58 -7.12 3.03
CA ARG A 39 7.60 -8.56 3.36
C ARG A 39 6.57 -8.94 4.42
N LEU A 40 6.45 -8.14 5.48
CA LEU A 40 5.51 -8.40 6.58
C LEU A 40 4.05 -8.18 6.17
N ASN A 41 3.80 -7.31 5.21
CA ASN A 41 2.44 -6.95 4.78
C ASN A 41 1.88 -7.86 3.69
N TYR A 42 2.70 -8.68 3.03
CA TYR A 42 2.24 -9.54 1.93
C TYR A 42 1.07 -10.44 2.33
N THR A 43 1.17 -11.13 3.46
CA THR A 43 0.12 -12.04 3.95
C THR A 43 -1.17 -11.30 4.28
N PHE A 44 -1.08 -10.11 4.88
CA PHE A 44 -2.25 -9.29 5.19
C PHE A 44 -2.97 -8.81 3.91
N LEU A 45 -2.21 -8.29 2.94
CA LEU A 45 -2.74 -7.88 1.64
C LEU A 45 -3.38 -9.06 0.88
N PHE A 46 -2.83 -10.26 1.04
CA PHE A 46 -3.41 -11.47 0.47
C PHE A 46 -4.79 -11.78 1.06
N TYR A 47 -4.95 -11.71 2.38
CA TYR A 47 -6.23 -11.98 3.03
C TYR A 47 -7.30 -10.93 2.74
N LEU A 48 -6.92 -9.68 2.49
CA LEU A 48 -7.85 -8.66 2.01
C LEU A 48 -8.25 -8.83 0.54
N GLY A 49 -7.76 -9.87 -0.15
CA GLY A 49 -8.01 -10.05 -1.58
C GLY A 49 -7.27 -9.06 -2.48
N ILE A 50 -6.47 -8.15 -1.88
CA ILE A 50 -5.67 -7.15 -2.57
C ILE A 50 -4.56 -7.85 -3.35
N ALA A 51 -3.94 -8.89 -2.77
CA ALA A 51 -2.90 -9.65 -3.47
C ALA A 51 -3.43 -10.51 -4.63
N ILE A 52 -4.74 -10.82 -4.70
CA ILE A 52 -5.32 -11.59 -5.82
C ILE A 52 -5.38 -10.75 -7.10
N LYS A 53 -5.33 -9.42 -6.99
CA LYS A 53 -5.55 -8.50 -8.13
C LYS A 53 -4.44 -7.50 -8.39
N PHE A 54 -3.52 -7.31 -7.45
CA PHE A 54 -2.20 -6.74 -7.73
C PHE A 54 -1.13 -7.83 -7.93
N THR A 55 -1.53 -9.08 -8.24
CA THR A 55 -0.67 -9.98 -9.01
C THR A 55 -0.58 -9.46 -10.45
N ASP A 56 0.06 -8.31 -10.61
CA ASP A 56 1.24 -8.41 -11.42
C ASP A 56 2.32 -8.98 -10.52
N LEU A 57 3.31 -9.66 -11.08
CA LEU A 57 4.47 -10.15 -10.35
C LEU A 57 5.22 -9.05 -9.54
N GLU A 58 4.75 -7.79 -9.56
CA GLU A 58 5.33 -6.57 -9.05
C GLU A 58 5.55 -6.49 -7.53
N LEU A 59 4.73 -6.96 -6.58
CA LEU A 59 5.11 -6.73 -5.16
C LEU A 59 6.28 -7.61 -4.73
N GLN A 60 6.27 -8.92 -5.03
CA GLN A 60 7.41 -9.80 -4.73
C GLN A 60 8.61 -9.51 -5.63
N THR A 61 8.42 -9.37 -6.95
CA THR A 61 9.54 -9.03 -7.87
C THR A 61 10.09 -7.63 -7.61
N LYS A 62 9.27 -6.65 -7.17
CA LYS A 62 9.79 -5.36 -6.72
C LYS A 62 10.38 -5.42 -5.32
N VAL A 63 9.91 -6.28 -4.41
CA VAL A 63 10.58 -6.53 -3.12
C VAL A 63 11.97 -7.13 -3.35
N ASP A 64 12.10 -8.04 -4.29
CA ASP A 64 13.40 -8.62 -4.69
C ASP A 64 14.27 -7.56 -5.37
N ASN A 65 13.70 -6.73 -6.27
CA ASN A 65 14.42 -5.54 -6.77
C ASN A 65 14.77 -4.56 -5.63
N LEU A 66 13.94 -4.42 -4.60
CA LEU A 66 14.22 -3.55 -3.44
C LEU A 66 15.39 -4.06 -2.60
N VAL A 67 15.64 -5.37 -2.56
CA VAL A 67 16.87 -5.93 -1.95
C VAL A 67 18.11 -5.52 -2.74
N GLU A 68 18.06 -5.44 -4.06
CA GLU A 68 19.17 -4.90 -4.85
C GLU A 68 19.34 -3.38 -4.65
N ILE A 69 18.23 -2.68 -4.39
CA ILE A 69 18.23 -1.23 -4.10
C ILE A 69 18.87 -0.92 -2.74
N THR A 70 18.70 -1.78 -1.72
CA THR A 70 19.36 -1.56 -0.40
C THR A 70 20.89 -1.60 -0.50
N MET A 71 21.44 -2.23 -1.54
CA MET A 71 22.88 -2.21 -1.81
C MET A 71 23.37 -0.89 -2.41
N LYS A 72 22.45 -0.10 -3.00
CA LYS A 72 22.77 1.16 -3.72
C LYS A 72 22.41 2.41 -2.92
N TYR A 73 21.36 2.35 -2.10
CA TYR A 73 20.85 3.49 -1.34
C TYR A 73 20.55 3.08 0.10
N ASP A 74 21.03 3.89 1.05
CA ASP A 74 20.80 3.65 2.48
C ASP A 74 19.38 4.09 2.89
N THR A 75 18.96 5.29 2.44
CA THR A 75 17.66 5.89 2.81
C THR A 75 16.80 6.17 1.58
N ILE A 76 15.47 6.21 1.77
CA ILE A 76 14.56 6.57 0.68
C ILE A 76 14.78 8.02 0.18
N GLN A 77 15.26 8.91 1.06
CA GLN A 77 15.63 10.27 0.69
C GLN A 77 16.82 10.26 -0.29
N THR A 78 17.91 9.56 0.05
CA THR A 78 19.08 9.46 -0.83
C THR A 78 18.76 8.82 -2.17
N LEU A 79 17.84 7.85 -2.20
CA LEU A 79 17.32 7.25 -3.42
C LEU A 79 16.63 8.29 -4.32
N VAL A 80 15.66 9.02 -3.76
CA VAL A 80 14.88 10.02 -4.51
C VAL A 80 15.79 11.14 -5.04
N GLU A 81 16.61 11.70 -4.18
CA GLU A 81 17.52 12.81 -4.55
C GLU A 81 18.51 12.38 -5.63
N THR A 82 19.07 11.16 -5.53
CA THR A 82 20.08 10.68 -6.49
C THR A 82 19.47 10.37 -7.85
N GLU A 83 18.33 9.68 -7.91
CA GLU A 83 17.68 9.38 -9.19
C GLU A 83 17.18 10.65 -9.89
N ILE A 84 16.69 11.64 -9.14
CA ILE A 84 16.29 12.94 -9.70
C ILE A 84 17.51 13.68 -10.23
N LYS A 85 18.57 13.79 -9.44
CA LYS A 85 19.82 14.46 -9.83
C LYS A 85 20.43 13.85 -11.09
N ASN A 86 20.36 12.53 -11.24
CA ASN A 86 20.92 11.82 -12.39
C ASN A 86 19.95 11.75 -13.59
N GLY A 87 18.72 12.26 -13.47
CA GLY A 87 17.73 12.29 -14.55
C GLY A 87 17.03 10.96 -14.83
N PHE A 88 17.20 9.93 -13.98
CA PHE A 88 16.60 8.60 -14.16
C PHE A 88 15.25 8.44 -13.45
N ALA A 89 14.85 9.38 -12.60
CA ALA A 89 13.67 9.23 -11.75
C ALA A 89 12.35 8.95 -12.51
N LYS A 90 12.23 9.38 -13.77
CA LYS A 90 11.04 9.17 -14.62
C LYS A 90 11.07 7.88 -15.45
N ASP A 91 12.20 7.18 -15.51
CA ASP A 91 12.33 5.95 -16.29
C ASP A 91 11.33 4.89 -15.81
N ASN A 92 10.79 4.09 -16.72
CA ASN A 92 9.75 3.09 -16.38
C ASN A 92 10.18 2.12 -15.27
N SER A 93 11.48 1.81 -15.20
CA SER A 93 12.09 0.92 -14.21
C SER A 93 12.70 1.64 -13.01
N SER A 94 12.52 2.97 -12.88
CA SER A 94 13.15 3.75 -11.80
C SER A 94 12.64 3.33 -10.43
N HIS A 95 13.49 3.49 -9.43
CA HIS A 95 13.14 3.16 -8.05
C HIS A 95 12.19 4.20 -7.45
N CYS A 96 12.27 5.46 -7.91
CA CYS A 96 11.31 6.51 -7.60
C CYS A 96 9.89 6.13 -8.00
N ARG A 97 9.70 5.59 -9.21
CA ARG A 97 8.36 5.15 -9.65
C ARG A 97 7.84 3.98 -8.82
N ASN A 98 8.71 3.06 -8.43
CA ASN A 98 8.32 1.96 -7.54
C ASN A 98 7.91 2.47 -6.15
N LEU A 99 8.62 3.46 -5.60
CA LEU A 99 8.28 4.07 -4.31
C LEU A 99 6.93 4.79 -4.37
N VAL A 100 6.64 5.53 -5.45
CA VAL A 100 5.32 6.16 -5.64
C VAL A 100 4.20 5.12 -5.75
N ARG A 101 4.41 3.99 -6.44
CA ARG A 101 3.42 2.89 -6.48
C ARG A 101 3.17 2.30 -5.09
N LEU A 102 4.24 2.01 -4.34
CA LEU A 102 4.13 1.51 -2.97
C LEU A 102 3.38 2.49 -2.07
N LYS A 103 3.69 3.79 -2.16
CA LYS A 103 2.95 4.85 -1.47
C LYS A 103 1.45 4.75 -1.73
N ARG A 104 1.03 4.56 -2.99
CA ARG A 104 -0.40 4.45 -3.32
C ARG A 104 -1.04 3.16 -2.82
N ILE A 105 -0.30 2.04 -2.79
CA ILE A 105 -0.79 0.81 -2.15
C ILE A 105 -1.03 1.04 -0.65
N ILE A 106 -0.09 1.68 0.06
CA ILE A 106 -0.27 2.04 1.47
C ILE A 106 -1.50 2.91 1.66
N ASN A 107 -1.70 3.89 0.77
CA ASN A 107 -2.86 4.79 0.78
C ASN A 107 -4.18 4.03 0.53
N LEU A 108 -4.20 3.08 -0.39
CA LEU A 108 -5.37 2.22 -0.66
C LEU A 108 -5.75 1.40 0.57
N VAL A 109 -4.76 0.77 1.23
CA VAL A 109 -5.01 -0.01 2.45
C VAL A 109 -5.55 0.89 3.56
N ARG A 110 -5.00 2.10 3.72
CA ARG A 110 -5.52 3.09 4.68
C ARG A 110 -6.99 3.40 4.41
N GLU A 111 -7.34 3.71 3.16
CA GLU A 111 -8.72 4.05 2.76
C GLU A 111 -9.69 2.87 2.97
N VAL A 112 -9.27 1.64 2.66
CA VAL A 112 -10.06 0.43 2.96
C VAL A 112 -10.31 0.33 4.46
N MET A 113 -9.28 0.53 5.27
CA MET A 113 -9.35 0.48 6.73
C MET A 113 -10.22 1.58 7.34
N GLU A 114 -10.12 2.83 6.86
CA GLU A 114 -10.98 3.94 7.30
C GLU A 114 -12.45 3.61 7.05
N ARG A 115 -12.76 3.06 5.88
CA ARG A 115 -14.12 2.65 5.50
C ARG A 115 -14.65 1.48 6.33
N ILE A 116 -13.78 0.54 6.70
CA ILE A 116 -14.14 -0.55 7.64
C ILE A 116 -14.54 0.04 9.00
N LEU A 117 -13.82 1.04 9.52
CA LEU A 117 -14.21 1.69 10.78
C LEU A 117 -15.52 2.49 10.65
N GLU A 118 -15.73 3.18 9.53
CA GLU A 118 -16.92 4.02 9.29
C GLU A 118 -18.21 3.21 9.10
N HIS A 119 -18.12 2.05 8.45
CA HIS A 119 -19.29 1.26 8.04
C HIS A 119 -19.40 -0.09 8.76
N GLY A 120 -18.38 -0.46 9.53
CA GLY A 120 -18.23 -1.78 10.12
C GLY A 120 -18.00 -2.87 9.06
N TRP A 121 -17.94 -4.12 9.53
CA TRP A 121 -17.78 -5.30 8.69
C TRP A 121 -19.10 -5.79 8.08
N ARG A 122 -20.14 -4.93 8.00
CA ARG A 122 -21.44 -5.30 7.42
C ARG A 122 -21.50 -5.11 5.91
N LYS A 123 -20.71 -4.18 5.37
CA LYS A 123 -20.55 -4.00 3.92
C LYS A 123 -19.60 -5.06 3.39
N SER A 124 -19.81 -5.50 2.15
CA SER A 124 -18.84 -6.39 1.51
C SER A 124 -17.49 -5.66 1.38
N LEU A 125 -16.38 -6.35 1.66
CA LEU A 125 -15.05 -5.76 1.42
C LEU A 125 -14.85 -5.40 -0.06
N VAL A 126 -15.57 -6.05 -0.96
CA VAL A 126 -15.64 -5.73 -2.38
C VAL A 126 -16.07 -4.28 -2.59
N GLU A 127 -17.22 -3.88 -2.05
CA GLU A 127 -17.73 -2.51 -2.18
C GLU A 127 -16.77 -1.50 -1.56
N ILE A 128 -16.24 -1.81 -0.38
CA ILE A 128 -15.26 -0.95 0.30
C ILE A 128 -14.01 -0.76 -0.56
N PHE A 129 -13.48 -1.85 -1.13
CA PHE A 129 -12.28 -1.83 -1.94
C PHE A 129 -12.47 -1.06 -3.25
N VAL A 130 -13.60 -1.24 -3.94
CA VAL A 130 -13.89 -0.52 -5.19
C VAL A 130 -13.87 0.99 -4.94
N VAL A 131 -14.57 1.45 -3.91
CA VAL A 131 -14.61 2.89 -3.60
C VAL A 131 -13.23 3.43 -3.19
N ALA A 132 -12.49 2.68 -2.36
CA ALA A 132 -11.13 3.07 -1.97
C ALA A 132 -10.17 3.10 -3.18
N TYR A 133 -10.30 2.14 -4.09
CA TYR A 133 -9.49 2.09 -5.31
C TYR A 133 -9.79 3.27 -6.23
N GLU A 134 -11.06 3.57 -6.48
CA GLU A 134 -11.45 4.72 -7.30
C GLU A 134 -10.88 6.02 -6.73
N GLN A 135 -10.92 6.18 -5.40
CA GLN A 135 -10.38 7.36 -4.74
C GLN A 135 -8.85 7.47 -4.86
N VAL A 136 -8.12 6.36 -4.78
CA VAL A 136 -6.65 6.37 -4.71
C VAL A 136 -5.96 6.25 -6.06
N PHE A 137 -6.50 5.45 -6.97
CA PHE A 137 -5.84 5.06 -8.22
C PHE A 137 -6.48 5.67 -9.47
N ALA A 138 -7.78 5.95 -9.49
CA ALA A 138 -8.44 6.51 -10.68
C ALA A 138 -7.82 7.83 -11.19
N PRO A 139 -7.35 8.77 -10.33
CA PRO A 139 -6.70 10.00 -10.80
C PRO A 139 -5.47 9.77 -11.68
N TYR A 140 -4.88 8.57 -11.63
CA TYR A 140 -3.62 8.30 -12.31
C TYR A 140 -3.67 7.22 -13.39
N HIS A 141 -4.78 6.48 -13.48
CA HIS A 141 -5.03 5.53 -14.56
C HIS A 141 -5.74 6.15 -15.78
N GLY A 142 -5.90 7.47 -15.81
CA GLY A 142 -6.32 8.22 -17.01
C GLY A 142 -7.76 8.03 -17.46
N TRP A 143 -8.71 7.68 -16.57
CA TRP A 143 -10.07 7.29 -16.94
C TRP A 143 -11.20 8.04 -16.18
N ASN A 144 -12.29 8.37 -16.88
CA ASN A 144 -13.52 8.98 -16.34
C ASN A 144 -14.56 7.92 -15.92
N SER A 145 -15.05 8.05 -14.68
CA SER A 145 -15.75 7.11 -13.79
C SER A 145 -17.05 6.39 -14.24
N SER A 146 -17.16 5.92 -15.48
CA SER A 146 -18.35 5.14 -15.91
C SER A 146 -18.10 3.63 -16.07
N ASP A 147 -16.86 3.21 -16.35
CA ASP A 147 -16.43 1.80 -16.56
C ASP A 147 -15.11 1.47 -15.81
N GLY A 148 -14.68 2.37 -14.92
CA GLY A 148 -13.26 2.63 -14.59
C GLY A 148 -12.53 1.61 -13.71
N PHE A 149 -13.19 0.93 -12.76
CA PHE A 149 -12.51 -0.06 -11.92
C PHE A 149 -12.01 -1.25 -12.73
N ILE A 150 -12.83 -1.68 -13.69
CA ILE A 150 -12.72 -2.98 -14.33
C ILE A 150 -11.65 -2.97 -15.43
N LEU A 151 -11.67 -1.95 -16.29
CA LEU A 151 -10.66 -1.80 -17.33
C LEU A 151 -9.26 -1.53 -16.77
N SER A 152 -9.15 -0.88 -15.61
CA SER A 152 -7.86 -0.47 -15.04
C SER A 152 -6.96 -1.63 -14.59
N ILE A 153 -7.55 -2.81 -14.34
CA ILE A 153 -6.80 -4.02 -13.97
C ILE A 153 -6.68 -5.02 -15.13
N GLY A 154 -7.04 -4.61 -16.36
CA GLY A 154 -6.95 -5.47 -17.55
C GLY A 154 -7.90 -6.67 -17.53
N LEU A 155 -8.90 -6.66 -16.65
CA LEU A 155 -9.87 -7.74 -16.49
C LEU A 155 -11.24 -7.28 -17.00
N SER A 156 -12.03 -8.20 -17.54
CA SER A 156 -13.41 -7.86 -17.91
C SER A 156 -14.27 -7.64 -16.68
N VAL A 157 -15.42 -6.95 -16.82
CA VAL A 157 -16.36 -6.69 -15.70
C VAL A 157 -16.70 -7.98 -14.99
N LYS A 158 -16.87 -9.02 -15.79
CA LYS A 158 -17.17 -10.38 -15.39
C LYS A 158 -16.03 -11.04 -14.61
N ASP A 159 -14.78 -10.85 -15.00
CA ASP A 159 -13.63 -11.44 -14.30
C ASP A 159 -13.38 -10.75 -12.96
N VAL A 160 -13.60 -9.43 -12.92
CA VAL A 160 -13.53 -8.66 -11.69
C VAL A 160 -14.61 -9.11 -10.72
N ILE A 161 -15.87 -9.18 -11.16
CA ILE A 161 -16.99 -9.69 -10.36
C ILE A 161 -16.72 -11.14 -9.93
N ALA A 162 -16.31 -12.03 -10.84
CA ALA A 162 -16.03 -13.43 -10.52
C ALA A 162 -14.88 -13.61 -9.51
N ALA A 163 -13.86 -12.75 -9.53
CA ALA A 163 -12.79 -12.75 -8.54
C ALA A 163 -13.23 -12.12 -7.21
N LEU A 164 -14.15 -11.14 -7.24
CA LEU A 164 -14.76 -10.55 -6.04
C LEU A 164 -15.72 -11.53 -5.35
N GLU A 165 -16.47 -12.32 -6.14
CA GLU A 165 -17.34 -13.42 -5.68
C GLU A 165 -16.54 -14.56 -5.04
N ARG A 166 -15.23 -14.66 -5.31
CA ARG A 166 -14.31 -15.61 -4.67
C ARG A 166 -13.64 -15.05 -3.41
N LEU A 167 -13.88 -13.78 -3.05
CA LEU A 167 -13.34 -13.25 -1.80
C LEU A 167 -13.99 -13.96 -0.61
N PRO A 168 -13.20 -14.26 0.43
CA PRO A 168 -13.73 -14.80 1.67
C PRO A 168 -14.78 -13.85 2.27
N SER A 169 -15.79 -14.39 2.96
CA SER A 169 -16.72 -13.57 3.73
C SER A 169 -15.99 -12.77 4.80
N ASN A 170 -16.58 -11.67 5.26
CA ASN A 170 -15.98 -10.83 6.30
C ASN A 170 -15.68 -11.63 7.58
N ASP A 171 -16.55 -12.58 7.95
CA ASP A 171 -16.31 -13.51 9.07
C ASP A 171 -15.07 -14.37 8.86
N LEU A 172 -14.89 -14.92 7.64
CA LEU A 172 -13.72 -15.72 7.31
C LEU A 172 -12.45 -14.86 7.30
N ILE A 173 -12.53 -13.60 6.86
CA ILE A 173 -11.40 -12.66 6.91
C ILE A 173 -11.00 -12.37 8.35
N LEU A 174 -11.95 -12.02 9.22
CA LEU A 174 -11.71 -11.82 10.64
C LEU A 174 -11.08 -13.07 11.29
N GLN A 175 -11.58 -14.27 10.96
CA GLN A 175 -10.98 -15.53 11.41
C GLN A 175 -9.55 -15.76 10.90
N LEU A 176 -9.24 -15.36 9.66
CA LEU A 176 -7.89 -15.43 9.08
C LEU A 176 -6.94 -14.39 9.69
N LEU A 177 -7.47 -13.22 10.07
CA LEU A 177 -6.76 -12.17 10.79
C LEU A 177 -6.58 -12.48 12.29
N ASN A 178 -7.28 -13.49 12.80
CA ASN A 178 -7.34 -13.84 14.22
C ASN A 178 -7.88 -12.67 15.07
N GLU A 179 -8.95 -12.05 14.57
CA GLU A 179 -9.65 -10.92 15.19
C GLU A 179 -11.18 -11.13 15.10
N ASP A 180 -11.92 -10.34 15.85
CA ASP A 180 -13.35 -10.08 15.67
C ASP A 180 -13.59 -8.60 15.31
N GLU A 181 -14.84 -8.21 15.10
CA GLU A 181 -15.17 -6.83 14.71
C GLU A 181 -14.67 -5.78 15.71
N GLU A 182 -14.67 -6.09 17.00
CA GLU A 182 -14.24 -5.16 18.06
C GLU A 182 -12.72 -5.18 18.21
N SER A 183 -12.11 -6.35 18.25
CA SER A 183 -10.66 -6.50 18.46
C SER A 183 -9.83 -6.00 17.27
N ALA A 184 -10.41 -5.98 16.07
CA ALA A 184 -9.79 -5.42 14.86
C ALA A 184 -9.70 -3.89 14.86
N LYS A 185 -10.52 -3.17 15.64
CA LYS A 185 -10.58 -1.70 15.59
C LYS A 185 -9.28 -1.03 16.00
N GLU A 186 -8.66 -1.52 17.07
CA GLU A 186 -7.40 -0.96 17.59
C GLU A 186 -6.25 -1.06 16.56
N PRO A 187 -5.91 -2.23 15.99
CA PRO A 187 -4.84 -2.32 15.02
C PRO A 187 -5.18 -1.63 13.69
N ILE A 188 -6.46 -1.56 13.29
CA ILE A 188 -6.89 -0.75 12.14
C ILE A 188 -6.62 0.74 12.37
N GLN A 189 -7.04 1.28 13.53
CA GLN A 189 -6.80 2.67 13.88
C GLN A 189 -5.30 2.99 13.97
N LYS A 190 -4.51 2.06 14.52
CA LYS A 190 -3.05 2.15 14.57
C LYS A 190 -2.44 2.25 13.17
N TYR A 191 -2.82 1.36 12.25
CA TYR A 191 -2.35 1.40 10.87
C TYR A 191 -2.73 2.72 10.19
N ILE A 192 -3.98 3.18 10.33
CA ILE A 192 -4.45 4.43 9.70
C ILE A 192 -3.59 5.63 10.13
N THR A 193 -3.37 5.77 11.44
CA THR A 193 -2.60 6.89 12.00
C THR A 193 -1.14 6.84 11.52
N ALA A 194 -0.50 5.67 11.59
CA ALA A 194 0.87 5.49 11.14
C ALA A 194 1.02 5.71 9.63
N ALA A 195 0.08 5.20 8.82
CA ALA A 195 0.07 5.39 7.37
C ALA A 195 0.02 6.87 7.00
N LYS A 196 -0.80 7.69 7.68
CA LYS A 196 -0.86 9.14 7.42
C LYS A 196 0.51 9.81 7.57
N ALA A 197 1.25 9.50 8.65
CA ALA A 197 2.57 10.05 8.88
C ALA A 197 3.59 9.62 7.80
N VAL A 198 3.62 8.33 7.45
CA VAL A 198 4.53 7.79 6.42
C VAL A 198 4.20 8.37 5.04
N LEU A 199 2.92 8.44 4.66
CA LEU A 199 2.49 9.00 3.38
C LEU A 199 2.88 10.47 3.24
N GLN A 200 2.70 11.26 4.30
CA GLN A 200 3.09 12.67 4.31
C GLN A 200 4.61 12.85 4.19
N TYR A 201 5.40 12.02 4.87
CA TYR A 201 6.86 12.04 4.73
C TYR A 201 7.30 11.75 3.29
N VAL A 202 6.76 10.69 2.67
CA VAL A 202 7.07 10.36 1.28
C VAL A 202 6.64 11.48 0.34
N ASP A 203 5.46 12.09 0.53
CA ASP A 203 5.02 13.23 -0.27
C ASP A 203 5.98 14.41 -0.18
N ASN A 204 6.42 14.76 1.03
CA ASN A 204 7.36 15.86 1.23
C ASN A 204 8.69 15.63 0.51
N LEU A 205 9.18 14.38 0.48
CA LEU A 205 10.40 14.04 -0.26
C LEU A 205 10.25 14.33 -1.76
N PHE A 206 9.14 13.90 -2.38
CA PHE A 206 8.91 14.14 -3.80
C PHE A 206 8.58 15.60 -4.12
N LEU A 207 7.80 16.27 -3.27
CA LEU A 207 7.43 17.68 -3.43
C LEU A 207 8.60 18.65 -3.22
N SER A 208 9.75 18.19 -2.72
CA SER A 208 10.98 18.99 -2.58
C SER A 208 11.59 19.43 -3.92
N SER A 209 11.13 18.86 -5.06
CA SER A 209 11.59 19.22 -6.39
C SER A 209 10.45 19.18 -7.41
N GLU A 210 10.60 19.91 -8.52
CA GLU A 210 9.62 19.91 -9.62
C GLU A 210 9.49 18.50 -10.25
N THR A 211 10.61 17.85 -10.53
CA THR A 211 10.64 16.48 -11.09
C THR A 211 9.94 15.47 -10.18
N GLY A 212 10.14 15.57 -8.86
CA GLY A 212 9.46 14.71 -7.91
C GLY A 212 7.96 15.01 -7.82
N ALA A 213 7.56 16.28 -7.85
CA ALA A 213 6.15 16.67 -7.90
C ALA A 213 5.43 16.17 -9.16
N GLU A 214 6.12 16.15 -10.31
CA GLU A 214 5.59 15.55 -11.54
C GLU A 214 5.42 14.03 -11.41
N LEU A 215 6.35 13.33 -10.79
CA LEU A 215 6.25 11.88 -10.57
C LEU A 215 5.00 11.48 -9.78
N LEU A 216 4.61 12.28 -8.79
CA LEU A 216 3.38 12.06 -8.03
C LEU A 216 2.11 12.13 -8.91
N ARG A 217 2.19 12.78 -10.09
CA ARG A 217 1.08 12.94 -11.05
C ARG A 217 1.08 11.90 -12.17
N LEU A 218 2.19 11.20 -12.43
CA LEU A 218 2.44 10.51 -13.71
C LEU A 218 2.19 8.99 -13.73
N ILE A 219 2.01 8.34 -12.59
CA ILE A 219 1.97 6.86 -12.51
C ILE A 219 0.57 6.35 -12.31
#